data_AF-A0A4R3JRM5-F1
#
_entry.id   AF-A0A4R3JRM5-F1
#
_cell.length_a   1.000
_cell.length_b   1.000
_cell.length_c   1.000
_cell.angle_alpha   90.00
_cell.angle_beta   90.00
_cell.angle_gamma   90.00
#
_symmetry.space_group_name_H-M   'P 1'
#
loop_
_entity.id
_entity.type
_entity.pdbx_description
1 polymer ?
#
loop_
_entity_poly.entity_id
_entity_poly.type
_entity_poly.pdbx_seq_one_letter_code
_entity_poly.pdbx_strand_id
1 'polypeptide(L)'
;MAEETSTGTAPAFPKLLPLPRIERPLRFPVDRLAEVKSAADLPSRLVLGDLVADSFKFEKKGWSAEWHDADGHKAKLRFAGGLSSLELSCAGDELVTLVSAERFAELDGTVQNLHPAGWMEKLAGKLGRYNLKVFPHREDDAVAGSFADGPLLTLALPVPADRLMALFELHKQLQGDGALTTNIDAYARLHFSVVNYLEGRNPGMLNHPVGLVLYHVNALGTPAGEMPVREEDEAGVAAWTLRRSHYLYIAHCPLRDAARLVERLAGAGFIGVARGREGYPDGAEFGAALMPFGYEYVVKNVYWFDAERRRRVFYPDLGDSADRNALGAHSGDIWIKSLIRDAQKLSEQFKADTARSFAEGMAGNIPAEQRH
;
A
#
# COMPACT_ATOMS: atom_id res chain seq x y z
N MET A 1 -18.84 -39.36 34.09
CA MET A 1 -18.64 -38.00 34.64
C MET A 1 -17.99 -37.19 33.54
N ALA A 2 -18.58 -36.04 33.23
CA ALA A 2 -18.31 -35.26 32.04
C ALA A 2 -16.86 -34.75 31.97
N GLU A 3 -16.29 -34.80 30.77
CA GLU A 3 -15.08 -34.06 30.41
C GLU A 3 -15.41 -32.56 30.38
N GLU A 4 -14.73 -31.79 31.22
CA GLU A 4 -14.64 -30.34 31.05
C GLU A 4 -13.72 -30.04 29.87
N THR A 5 -14.31 -29.83 28.70
CA THR A 5 -13.66 -29.10 27.60
C THR A 5 -13.37 -27.66 28.04
N SER A 6 -12.14 -27.39 28.46
CA SER A 6 -11.63 -26.03 28.69
C SER A 6 -10.49 -25.70 27.73
N THR A 7 -10.84 -25.34 26.49
CA THR A 7 -9.93 -24.61 25.60
C THR A 7 -10.69 -23.51 24.85
N GLY A 8 -11.32 -22.61 25.64
CA GLY A 8 -11.77 -21.32 25.13
C GLY A 8 -10.60 -20.34 25.15
N THR A 9 -9.69 -20.41 24.18
CA THR A 9 -8.85 -19.24 23.88
C THR A 9 -9.77 -18.13 23.42
N ALA A 10 -9.70 -16.96 24.09
CA ALA A 10 -10.48 -15.80 23.70
C ALA A 10 -10.28 -15.51 22.20
N PRO A 11 -11.33 -15.09 21.46
CA PRO A 11 -11.21 -14.81 20.04
C PRO A 11 -10.11 -13.77 19.80
N ALA A 12 -9.08 -14.15 19.04
CA ALA A 12 -7.99 -13.28 18.65
C ALA A 12 -8.29 -12.65 17.28
N PHE A 13 -7.85 -11.40 17.08
CA PHE A 13 -7.93 -10.77 15.76
C PHE A 13 -7.24 -11.64 14.70
N PRO A 14 -7.89 -11.94 13.57
CA PRO A 14 -7.26 -12.66 12.47
C PRO A 14 -5.95 -11.98 12.04
N LYS A 15 -4.86 -12.76 11.96
CA LYS A 15 -3.53 -12.23 11.63
C LYS A 15 -3.42 -11.76 10.19
N LEU A 16 -4.04 -12.47 9.24
CA LEU A 16 -3.85 -12.26 7.81
C LEU A 16 -5.17 -12.43 7.07
N LEU A 17 -5.47 -11.48 6.17
CA LEU A 17 -6.69 -11.40 5.40
C LEU A 17 -6.33 -11.18 3.92
N PRO A 18 -6.42 -12.19 3.05
CA PRO A 18 -6.23 -11.98 1.62
C PRO A 18 -7.35 -11.09 1.07
N LEU A 19 -7.01 -10.20 0.13
CA LEU A 19 -7.99 -9.41 -0.59
C LEU A 19 -8.18 -9.97 -2.01
N PRO A 20 -9.36 -9.76 -2.62
CA PRO A 20 -9.58 -10.12 -4.01
C PRO A 20 -8.51 -9.48 -4.90
N ARG A 21 -7.86 -10.32 -5.72
CA ARG A 21 -6.85 -9.87 -6.67
C ARG A 21 -7.53 -9.15 -7.83
N ILE A 22 -6.85 -8.13 -8.35
CA ILE A 22 -7.22 -7.49 -9.60
C ILE A 22 -6.43 -8.18 -10.69
N GLU A 23 -7.09 -9.00 -11.48
CA GLU A 23 -6.47 -9.81 -12.54
C GLU A 23 -6.63 -9.15 -13.91
N ARG A 24 -5.50 -9.01 -14.60
CA ARG A 24 -5.34 -8.49 -15.95
C ARG A 24 -4.31 -9.38 -16.67
N PRO A 25 -4.65 -10.62 -17.03
CA PRO A 25 -3.70 -11.54 -17.66
C PRO A 25 -3.20 -10.97 -18.99
N LEU A 26 -1.89 -11.01 -19.19
CA LEU A 26 -1.27 -10.63 -20.45
C LEU A 26 -1.09 -11.85 -21.35
N ARG A 27 -1.29 -11.67 -22.65
CA ARG A 27 -1.00 -12.68 -23.66
C ARG A 27 0.03 -12.13 -24.63
N PHE A 28 1.01 -12.96 -24.98
CA PHE A 28 1.94 -12.73 -26.08
C PHE A 28 1.44 -13.55 -27.28
N PRO A 29 0.90 -12.92 -28.33
CA PRO A 29 0.34 -13.65 -29.46
C PRO A 29 1.37 -14.50 -30.21
N VAL A 30 2.61 -14.03 -30.25
CA VAL A 30 3.78 -14.76 -30.76
C VAL A 30 4.88 -14.80 -29.70
N ASP A 31 5.79 -15.78 -29.79
CA ASP A 31 6.89 -15.93 -28.83
C ASP A 31 8.08 -15.03 -29.18
N ARG A 32 8.44 -14.99 -30.47
CA ARG A 32 9.64 -14.31 -30.96
C ARG A 32 9.32 -12.95 -31.57
N LEU A 33 10.17 -11.96 -31.29
CA LEU A 33 10.03 -10.62 -31.87
C LEU A 33 10.13 -10.63 -33.40
N ALA A 34 10.90 -11.55 -33.97
CA ALA A 34 11.02 -11.71 -35.42
C ALA A 34 9.77 -12.28 -36.11
N GLU A 35 8.83 -12.86 -35.36
CA GLU A 35 7.60 -13.46 -35.90
C GLU A 35 6.46 -12.45 -36.07
N VAL A 36 6.61 -11.24 -35.51
CA VAL A 36 5.61 -10.16 -35.59
C VAL A 36 5.46 -9.71 -37.05
N LYS A 37 4.23 -9.78 -37.57
CA LYS A 37 3.88 -9.36 -38.93
C LYS A 37 2.86 -8.23 -38.95
N SER A 38 2.21 -7.96 -37.82
CA SER A 38 1.15 -6.97 -37.68
C SER A 38 1.01 -6.53 -36.22
N ALA A 39 0.21 -5.49 -35.99
CA ALA A 39 -0.17 -5.08 -34.63
C ALA A 39 -0.88 -6.19 -33.84
N ALA A 40 -1.58 -7.12 -34.52
CA ALA A 40 -2.28 -8.23 -33.85
C ALA A 40 -1.31 -9.27 -33.24
N ASP A 41 -0.04 -9.26 -33.65
CA ASP A 41 0.99 -10.14 -33.12
C ASP A 41 1.67 -9.56 -31.86
N LEU A 42 1.29 -8.35 -31.44
CA LEU A 42 1.89 -7.63 -30.31
C LEU A 42 1.07 -7.80 -29.01
N PRO A 43 1.72 -7.70 -27.84
CA PRO A 43 1.01 -7.67 -26.57
C PRO A 43 0.12 -6.43 -26.48
N SER A 44 -1.08 -6.59 -25.91
CA SER A 44 -2.07 -5.52 -25.78
C SER A 44 -1.59 -4.36 -24.91
N ARG A 45 -0.64 -4.63 -24.00
CA ARG A 45 0.00 -3.63 -23.16
C ARG A 45 1.50 -3.93 -23.03
N LEU A 46 2.26 -2.87 -22.80
CA LEU A 46 3.69 -2.91 -22.49
C LEU A 46 3.97 -1.93 -21.36
N VAL A 47 5.21 -1.91 -20.84
CA VAL A 47 5.66 -0.95 -19.84
C VAL A 47 5.09 0.43 -20.15
N LEU A 48 4.41 1.01 -19.16
CA LEU A 48 3.85 2.36 -19.25
C LEU A 48 2.76 2.62 -20.33
N GLY A 49 2.07 1.60 -20.89
CA GLY A 49 0.90 1.89 -21.74
C GLY A 49 0.20 0.73 -22.44
N ASP A 50 -0.81 1.06 -23.23
CA ASP A 50 -1.61 0.14 -24.05
C ASP A 50 -1.29 0.33 -25.54
N LEU A 51 -1.36 -0.75 -26.32
CA LEU A 51 -0.92 -0.76 -27.72
C LEU A 51 -1.73 0.22 -28.57
N VAL A 52 -1.04 1.12 -29.26
CA VAL A 52 -1.63 1.95 -30.31
C VAL A 52 -1.48 1.20 -31.63
N ALA A 53 -2.50 0.44 -32.03
CA ALA A 53 -2.40 -0.48 -33.18
C ALA A 53 -1.92 0.21 -34.47
N ASP A 54 -2.39 1.44 -34.73
CA ASP A 54 -2.04 2.23 -35.93
C ASP A 54 -0.60 2.78 -35.90
N SER A 55 0.10 2.67 -34.77
CA SER A 55 1.52 3.02 -34.67
C SER A 55 2.44 1.95 -35.26
N PHE A 56 1.93 0.73 -35.48
CA PHE A 56 2.71 -0.38 -36.01
C PHE A 56 3.21 -0.09 -37.42
N LYS A 57 4.52 -0.22 -37.62
CA LYS A 57 5.16 0.00 -38.91
C LYS A 57 6.25 -1.03 -39.15
N PHE A 58 6.30 -1.53 -40.38
CA PHE A 58 7.49 -2.24 -40.86
C PHE A 58 8.62 -1.25 -41.10
N GLU A 59 9.81 -1.69 -40.71
CA GLU A 59 11.06 -1.02 -41.00
C GLU A 59 11.93 -1.89 -41.90
N LYS A 60 13.00 -1.30 -42.47
CA LYS A 60 13.89 -2.00 -43.41
C LYS A 60 14.43 -3.35 -42.89
N LYS A 61 14.56 -3.53 -41.57
CA LYS A 61 15.11 -4.74 -40.94
C LYS A 61 14.28 -5.25 -39.73
N GLY A 62 13.00 -4.90 -39.65
CA GLY A 62 12.12 -5.32 -38.57
C GLY A 62 10.86 -4.46 -38.45
N TRP A 63 10.48 -4.06 -37.24
CA TRP A 63 9.25 -3.31 -36.98
C TRP A 63 9.38 -2.36 -35.79
N SER A 64 8.47 -1.41 -35.70
CA SER A 64 8.25 -0.60 -34.50
C SER A 64 6.78 -0.41 -34.19
N ALA A 65 6.47 -0.20 -32.92
CA ALA A 65 5.13 0.12 -32.41
C ALA A 65 5.24 0.93 -31.11
N GLU A 66 4.13 1.57 -30.75
CA GLU A 66 4.00 2.43 -29.58
C GLU A 66 2.86 1.97 -28.67
N TRP A 67 3.07 2.16 -27.37
CA TRP A 67 2.12 1.93 -26.29
C TRP A 67 1.94 3.23 -25.52
N HIS A 68 0.71 3.70 -25.39
CA HIS A 68 0.41 4.97 -24.73
C HIS A 68 -0.51 4.72 -23.54
N ASP A 69 -0.29 5.45 -22.46
CA ASP A 69 -1.17 5.47 -21.30
C ASP A 69 -1.98 6.78 -21.25
N ALA A 70 -3.13 6.75 -20.57
CA ALA A 70 -4.01 7.91 -20.44
C ALA A 70 -3.34 9.11 -19.73
N ASP A 71 -2.33 8.87 -18.88
CA ASP A 71 -1.55 9.91 -18.23
C ASP A 71 -0.42 10.47 -19.12
N GLY A 72 -0.40 10.11 -20.41
CA GLY A 72 0.58 10.58 -21.38
C GLY A 72 1.93 9.87 -21.31
N HIS A 73 2.04 8.78 -20.55
CA HIS A 73 3.21 7.91 -20.60
C HIS A 73 3.27 7.16 -21.92
N LYS A 74 4.49 6.90 -22.40
CA LYS A 74 4.72 6.27 -23.70
C LYS A 74 5.83 5.25 -23.61
N ALA A 75 5.66 4.13 -24.29
CA ALA A 75 6.72 3.22 -24.63
C ALA A 75 6.71 2.99 -26.13
N LYS A 76 7.89 3.00 -26.74
CA LYS A 76 8.08 2.65 -28.13
C LYS A 76 9.11 1.54 -28.21
N LEU A 77 8.69 0.41 -28.75
CA LEU A 77 9.55 -0.73 -28.99
C LEU A 77 9.85 -0.79 -30.48
N ARG A 78 11.14 -0.93 -30.79
CA ARG A 78 11.63 -1.18 -32.14
C ARG A 78 12.47 -2.42 -32.11
N PHE A 79 12.20 -3.35 -33.01
CA PHE A 79 13.00 -4.54 -33.24
C PHE A 79 13.65 -4.45 -34.62
N ALA A 80 14.97 -4.62 -34.69
CA ALA A 80 15.70 -4.63 -35.95
C ALA A 80 16.94 -5.54 -35.88
N GLY A 81 17.00 -6.56 -36.73
CA GLY A 81 18.20 -7.40 -36.90
C GLY A 81 18.71 -8.07 -35.63
N GLY A 82 17.82 -8.53 -34.74
CA GLY A 82 18.17 -9.19 -33.48
C GLY A 82 18.42 -8.25 -32.30
N LEU A 83 18.35 -6.94 -32.51
CA LEU A 83 18.42 -5.92 -31.45
C LEU A 83 17.07 -5.26 -31.28
N SER A 84 16.71 -4.99 -30.02
CA SER A 84 15.56 -4.17 -29.67
C SER A 84 16.02 -2.85 -29.07
N SER A 85 15.32 -1.77 -29.38
CA SER A 85 15.44 -0.50 -28.65
C SER A 85 14.10 -0.15 -28.03
N LEU A 86 14.16 0.30 -26.78
CA LEU A 86 13.01 0.75 -26.03
C LEU A 86 13.20 2.24 -25.70
N GLU A 87 12.28 3.05 -26.16
CA GLU A 87 12.17 4.47 -25.80
C GLU A 87 10.98 4.60 -24.84
N LEU A 88 11.22 5.08 -23.62
CA LEU A 88 10.23 5.30 -22.58
C LEU A 88 10.10 6.78 -22.29
N SER A 89 8.87 7.24 -22.08
CA SER A 89 8.58 8.58 -21.58
C SER A 89 7.58 8.47 -20.44
N CYS A 90 7.96 8.91 -19.24
CA CYS A 90 7.10 8.94 -18.06
C CYS A 90 7.05 10.35 -17.49
N ALA A 91 5.87 10.98 -17.57
CA ALA A 91 5.63 12.34 -17.11
C ALA A 91 6.68 13.36 -17.65
N GLY A 92 7.10 13.17 -18.91
CA GLY A 92 8.11 14.01 -19.60
C GLY A 92 9.57 13.70 -19.22
N ASP A 93 9.84 12.62 -18.49
CA ASP A 93 11.19 12.08 -18.33
C ASP A 93 11.41 11.01 -19.39
N GLU A 94 12.47 11.11 -20.16
CA GLU A 94 12.74 10.23 -21.30
C GLU A 94 13.92 9.31 -21.00
N LEU A 95 13.73 8.02 -21.24
CA LEU A 95 14.76 7.00 -21.11
C LEU A 95 14.81 6.20 -22.40
N VAL A 96 16.00 6.10 -22.99
CA VAL A 96 16.23 5.21 -24.13
C VAL A 96 17.19 4.12 -23.69
N THR A 97 16.78 2.86 -23.89
CA THR A 97 17.60 1.69 -23.57
C THR A 97 17.67 0.72 -24.74
N LEU A 98 18.83 0.09 -24.90
CA LEU A 98 19.03 -0.98 -25.87
C LEU A 98 18.86 -2.31 -25.15
N VAL A 99 17.99 -3.15 -25.70
CA VAL A 99 17.65 -4.45 -25.16
C VAL A 99 17.97 -5.50 -26.22
N SER A 100 18.87 -6.43 -25.90
CA SER A 100 19.04 -7.63 -26.72
C SER A 100 18.03 -8.67 -26.28
N ALA A 101 17.03 -8.94 -27.11
CA ALA A 101 16.04 -9.98 -26.88
C ALA A 101 15.58 -10.53 -28.23
N GLU A 102 15.45 -11.85 -28.31
CA GLU A 102 14.83 -12.55 -29.43
C GLU A 102 13.37 -12.89 -29.12
N ARG A 103 13.05 -13.07 -27.83
CA ARG A 103 11.71 -13.45 -27.33
C ARG A 103 11.12 -12.38 -26.44
N PHE A 104 9.80 -12.27 -26.40
CA PHE A 104 9.13 -11.34 -25.47
C PHE A 104 9.46 -11.63 -24.00
N ALA A 105 9.57 -12.90 -23.62
CA ALA A 105 9.90 -13.30 -22.25
C ALA A 105 11.30 -12.85 -21.80
N GLU A 106 12.23 -12.63 -22.74
CA GLU A 106 13.59 -12.16 -22.41
C GLU A 106 13.61 -10.67 -22.06
N LEU A 107 12.58 -9.92 -22.48
CA LEU A 107 12.46 -8.51 -22.16
C LEU A 107 12.24 -8.29 -20.66
N ASP A 108 11.65 -9.25 -19.94
CA ASP A 108 11.40 -9.15 -18.49
C ASP A 108 12.67 -8.88 -17.69
N GLY A 109 13.82 -9.45 -18.10
CA GLY A 109 15.10 -9.19 -17.44
C GLY A 109 15.55 -7.73 -17.51
N THR A 110 15.03 -6.96 -18.48
CA THR A 110 15.43 -5.56 -18.67
C THR A 110 14.71 -4.59 -17.75
N VAL A 111 13.63 -5.02 -17.08
CA VAL A 111 12.97 -4.20 -16.06
C VAL A 111 13.93 -3.84 -14.93
N GLN A 112 14.91 -4.72 -14.64
CA GLN A 112 15.93 -4.48 -13.61
C GLN A 112 16.85 -3.30 -13.95
N ASN A 113 16.99 -2.96 -15.23
CA ASN A 113 17.79 -1.83 -15.68
C ASN A 113 16.98 -0.51 -15.71
N LEU A 114 15.68 -0.56 -15.43
CA LEU A 114 14.85 0.64 -15.32
C LEU A 114 14.99 1.17 -13.89
N HIS A 115 15.74 2.24 -13.69
CA HIS A 115 15.82 2.92 -12.39
C HIS A 115 14.73 4.01 -12.30
N PRO A 116 13.60 3.78 -11.59
CA PRO A 116 12.44 4.66 -11.64
C PRO A 116 12.58 5.89 -10.74
N ALA A 117 13.78 6.30 -10.32
CA ALA A 117 13.99 7.35 -9.34
C ALA A 117 13.31 8.68 -9.75
N GLY A 118 13.54 9.13 -10.98
CA GLY A 118 12.88 10.32 -11.53
C GLY A 118 11.36 10.17 -11.64
N TRP A 119 10.88 8.98 -11.97
CA TRP A 119 9.44 8.70 -12.08
C TRP A 119 8.74 8.69 -10.71
N MET A 120 9.41 8.16 -9.68
CA MET A 120 8.94 8.18 -8.30
C MET A 120 8.85 9.60 -7.75
N GLU A 121 9.80 10.49 -8.08
CA GLU A 121 9.73 11.90 -7.72
C GLU A 121 8.52 12.60 -8.36
N LYS A 122 8.28 12.35 -9.65
CA LYS A 122 7.11 12.90 -10.35
C LYS A 122 5.80 12.35 -9.78
N LEU A 123 5.76 11.06 -9.45
CA LEU A 123 4.63 10.44 -8.78
C LEU A 123 4.38 11.05 -7.40
N ALA A 124 5.43 11.34 -6.63
CA ALA A 124 5.33 12.05 -5.36
C ALA A 124 4.71 13.44 -5.53
N GLY A 125 5.10 14.18 -6.57
CA GLY A 125 4.49 15.46 -6.92
C GLY A 125 2.99 15.33 -7.22
N LYS A 126 2.60 14.35 -8.05
CA LYS A 126 1.19 14.08 -8.41
C LYS A 126 0.33 13.69 -7.20
N LEU A 127 0.91 12.92 -6.28
CA LEU A 127 0.21 12.39 -5.10
C LEU A 127 0.31 13.28 -3.85
N GLY A 128 1.00 14.42 -3.92
CA GLY A 128 1.24 15.31 -2.77
C GLY A 128 -0.02 15.90 -2.12
N ARG A 129 -1.18 15.78 -2.77
CA ARG A 129 -2.49 16.17 -2.22
C ARG A 129 -3.08 15.16 -1.23
N TYR A 130 -2.51 13.95 -1.14
CA TYR A 130 -2.99 12.89 -0.26
C TYR A 130 -2.15 12.78 1.01
N ASN A 131 -2.75 12.25 2.08
CA ASN A 131 -2.05 11.86 3.30
C ASN A 131 -1.21 10.59 3.02
N LEU A 132 -0.14 10.75 2.26
CA LEU A 132 0.68 9.66 1.75
C LEU A 132 2.14 10.12 1.64
N LYS A 133 3.06 9.25 2.06
CA LYS A 133 4.50 9.40 1.88
C LYS A 133 4.96 8.54 0.70
N VAL A 134 5.50 9.17 -0.33
CA VAL A 134 6.26 8.46 -1.38
C VAL A 134 7.73 8.38 -0.95
N PHE A 135 8.27 7.17 -0.93
CA PHE A 135 9.69 6.91 -0.70
C PHE A 135 10.45 6.95 -2.04
N PRO A 136 11.61 7.61 -2.09
CA PRO A 136 12.41 7.63 -3.30
C PRO A 136 12.97 6.24 -3.59
N HIS A 137 13.17 5.94 -4.87
CA HIS A 137 13.98 4.81 -5.29
C HIS A 137 15.47 5.21 -5.27
N ARG A 138 16.30 4.43 -4.58
CA ARG A 138 17.76 4.64 -4.50
C ARG A 138 18.47 3.85 -5.60
N GLU A 139 19.72 4.17 -5.88
CA GLU A 139 20.51 3.50 -6.92
C GLU A 139 20.66 2.00 -6.66
N ASP A 140 20.87 1.63 -5.38
CA ASP A 140 21.05 0.23 -4.94
C ASP A 140 19.72 -0.50 -4.64
N ASP A 141 18.57 0.15 -4.78
CA ASP A 141 17.29 -0.51 -4.55
C ASP A 141 17.00 -1.50 -5.68
N ALA A 142 16.59 -2.71 -5.32
CA ALA A 142 16.21 -3.71 -6.31
C ALA A 142 14.91 -3.30 -7.03
N VAL A 143 14.91 -3.43 -8.35
CA VAL A 143 13.71 -3.21 -9.17
C VAL A 143 13.04 -4.55 -9.44
N ALA A 144 11.84 -4.72 -8.90
CA ALA A 144 10.97 -5.83 -9.26
C ALA A 144 9.91 -5.39 -10.27
N GLY A 145 9.32 -6.35 -10.98
CA GLY A 145 8.27 -6.11 -11.95
C GLY A 145 8.39 -7.06 -13.13
N SER A 146 7.67 -6.73 -14.20
CA SER A 146 7.79 -7.37 -15.51
C SER A 146 8.00 -6.29 -16.56
N PHE A 147 8.52 -6.66 -17.71
CA PHE A 147 8.67 -5.72 -18.82
C PHE A 147 7.33 -5.21 -19.32
N ALA A 148 6.28 -6.01 -19.23
CA ALA A 148 4.98 -5.59 -19.73
C ALA A 148 4.23 -4.66 -18.78
N ASP A 149 4.44 -4.78 -17.47
CA ASP A 149 3.72 -3.96 -16.49
C ASP A 149 4.59 -2.82 -15.93
N GLY A 150 5.91 -2.95 -16.03
CA GLY A 150 6.90 -2.00 -15.53
C GLY A 150 7.30 -2.26 -14.07
N PRO A 151 8.01 -1.31 -13.44
CA PRO A 151 8.43 -1.41 -12.04
C PRO A 151 7.24 -1.59 -11.09
N LEU A 152 7.37 -2.53 -10.18
CA LEU A 152 6.38 -2.85 -9.15
C LEU A 152 6.63 -1.99 -7.92
N LEU A 153 5.55 -1.46 -7.34
CA LEU A 153 5.56 -0.65 -6.13
C LEU A 153 4.75 -1.33 -5.02
N THR A 154 5.08 -1.01 -3.77
CA THR A 154 4.33 -1.42 -2.59
C THR A 154 3.60 -0.21 -2.01
N LEU A 155 2.28 -0.31 -1.88
CA LEU A 155 1.43 0.63 -1.15
C LEU A 155 1.02 0.02 0.19
N ALA A 156 1.37 0.69 1.28
CA ALA A 156 1.03 0.30 2.63
C ALA A 156 0.17 1.39 3.31
N LEU A 157 -0.91 1.02 4.00
CA LEU A 157 -1.70 1.98 4.79
C LEU A 157 -2.45 1.32 5.96
N PRO A 158 -2.63 2.01 7.10
CA PRO A 158 -3.40 1.49 8.21
C PRO A 158 -4.90 1.52 7.89
N VAL A 159 -5.58 0.42 8.21
CA VAL A 159 -7.01 0.21 7.98
C VAL A 159 -7.68 -0.13 9.32
N PRO A 160 -8.75 0.59 9.69
CA PRO A 160 -9.58 0.24 10.83
C PRO A 160 -10.22 -1.13 10.65
N ALA A 161 -10.31 -1.90 11.74
CA ALA A 161 -10.92 -3.22 11.72
C ALA A 161 -12.39 -3.17 11.25
N ASP A 162 -13.13 -2.11 11.62
CA ASP A 162 -14.52 -1.89 11.17
C ASP A 162 -14.63 -1.58 9.66
N ARG A 163 -13.55 -1.15 8.99
CA ARG A 163 -13.51 -0.82 7.56
C ARG A 163 -13.01 -1.96 6.66
N LEU A 164 -12.59 -3.09 7.21
CA LEU A 164 -12.07 -4.23 6.45
C LEU A 164 -13.04 -4.77 5.40
N MET A 165 -14.34 -4.86 5.72
CA MET A 165 -15.35 -5.31 4.75
C MET A 165 -15.48 -4.33 3.58
N ALA A 166 -15.45 -3.03 3.86
CA ALA A 166 -15.49 -2.01 2.81
C ALA A 166 -14.26 -2.09 1.89
N LEU A 167 -13.08 -2.40 2.44
CA LEU A 167 -11.86 -2.61 1.66
C LEU A 167 -11.95 -3.86 0.78
N PHE A 168 -12.47 -4.95 1.34
CA PHE A 168 -12.71 -6.19 0.60
C PHE A 168 -13.66 -5.97 -0.59
N GLU A 169 -14.80 -5.29 -0.35
CA GLU A 169 -15.76 -5.00 -1.42
C GLU A 169 -15.20 -3.99 -2.44
N LEU A 170 -14.37 -3.02 -2.02
CA LEU A 170 -13.66 -2.14 -2.94
C LEU A 170 -12.78 -2.95 -3.89
N HIS A 171 -11.99 -3.91 -3.41
CA HIS A 171 -11.18 -4.78 -4.27
C HIS A 171 -12.01 -5.55 -5.30
N LYS A 172 -13.20 -6.04 -4.92
CA LYS A 172 -14.13 -6.67 -5.86
C LYS A 172 -14.60 -5.71 -6.95
N GLN A 173 -14.86 -4.45 -6.58
CA GLN A 173 -15.26 -3.42 -7.53
C GLN A 173 -14.10 -3.06 -8.47
N LEU A 174 -12.87 -2.95 -7.95
CA LEU A 174 -11.68 -2.63 -8.72
C LEU A 174 -11.35 -3.70 -9.78
N GLN A 175 -11.76 -4.95 -9.59
CA GLN A 175 -11.67 -5.97 -10.63
C GLN A 175 -12.36 -5.52 -11.93
N GLY A 176 -13.46 -4.77 -11.84
CA GLY A 176 -14.19 -4.20 -12.98
C GLY A 176 -13.73 -2.81 -13.42
N ASP A 177 -12.76 -2.19 -12.74
CA ASP A 177 -12.26 -0.86 -13.11
C ASP A 177 -11.28 -0.99 -14.30
N GLY A 178 -11.76 -0.60 -15.50
CA GLY A 178 -10.97 -0.62 -16.72
C GLY A 178 -9.81 0.37 -16.75
N ALA A 179 -9.78 1.37 -15.85
CA ALA A 179 -8.64 2.28 -15.73
C ALA A 179 -7.44 1.63 -15.03
N LEU A 180 -7.66 0.55 -14.27
CA LEU A 180 -6.61 -0.31 -13.76
C LEU A 180 -6.34 -1.39 -14.78
N THR A 181 -5.15 -1.34 -15.37
CA THR A 181 -4.81 -2.07 -16.60
C THR A 181 -3.85 -3.22 -16.35
N THR A 182 -3.27 -3.28 -15.15
CA THR A 182 -2.30 -4.27 -14.70
C THR A 182 -2.79 -5.11 -13.53
N ASN A 183 -2.04 -6.17 -13.20
CA ASN A 183 -2.33 -7.00 -12.05
C ASN A 183 -2.04 -6.24 -10.75
N ILE A 184 -2.93 -6.36 -9.76
CA ILE A 184 -2.70 -5.84 -8.41
C ILE A 184 -3.07 -6.94 -7.42
N ASP A 185 -2.13 -7.29 -6.56
CA ASP A 185 -2.35 -8.20 -5.44
C ASP A 185 -2.25 -7.44 -4.12
N ALA A 186 -3.09 -7.82 -3.16
CA ALA A 186 -3.14 -7.16 -1.87
C ALA A 186 -3.61 -8.08 -0.76
N TYR A 187 -3.28 -7.69 0.46
CA TYR A 187 -3.71 -8.34 1.68
C TYR A 187 -3.74 -7.33 2.83
N ALA A 188 -4.45 -7.65 3.90
CA ALA A 188 -4.37 -6.94 5.17
C ALA A 188 -3.80 -7.87 6.24
N ARG A 189 -2.87 -7.37 7.05
CA ARG A 189 -2.30 -8.12 8.18
C ARG A 189 -2.47 -7.35 9.47
N LEU A 190 -2.73 -8.03 10.58
CA LEU A 190 -2.65 -7.42 11.89
C LEU A 190 -1.17 -7.08 12.17
N HIS A 191 -0.91 -5.81 12.44
CA HIS A 191 0.45 -5.27 12.55
C HIS A 191 0.53 -4.25 13.68
N PHE A 192 1.76 -3.89 14.07
CA PHE A 192 2.02 -2.85 15.05
C PHE A 192 2.82 -1.71 14.43
N SER A 193 2.44 -0.47 14.71
CA SER A 193 3.27 0.70 14.45
C SER A 193 3.50 1.48 15.73
N VAL A 194 4.53 2.30 15.75
CA VAL A 194 4.81 3.26 16.81
C VAL A 194 4.54 4.66 16.28
N VAL A 195 3.88 5.49 17.08
CA VAL A 195 3.66 6.91 16.79
C VAL A 195 4.22 7.72 17.94
N ASN A 196 5.17 8.61 17.65
CA ASN A 196 5.68 9.58 18.62
C ASN A 196 4.93 10.90 18.41
N TYR A 197 4.18 11.35 19.41
CA TYR A 197 3.47 12.63 19.44
C TYR A 197 4.32 13.66 20.18
N LEU A 198 4.95 14.58 19.44
CA LEU A 198 5.81 15.59 20.06
C LEU A 198 5.00 16.54 20.96
N GLU A 199 5.47 16.75 22.18
CA GLU A 199 4.79 17.60 23.15
C GLU A 199 4.71 19.06 22.65
N GLY A 200 3.58 19.72 22.94
CA GLY A 200 3.35 21.12 22.55
C GLY A 200 3.02 21.34 21.07
N ARG A 201 3.03 20.30 20.23
CA ARG A 201 2.73 20.39 18.79
C ARG A 201 1.42 19.75 18.37
N ASN A 202 0.82 18.95 19.26
CA ASN A 202 -0.40 18.21 18.99
C ASN A 202 -1.60 18.82 19.75
N PRO A 203 -2.85 18.62 19.28
CA PRO A 203 -4.06 18.98 20.02
C PRO A 203 -4.02 18.44 21.46
N GLY A 204 -4.61 19.18 22.40
CA GLY A 204 -4.51 18.89 23.85
C GLY A 204 -4.85 17.44 24.24
N MET A 205 -5.87 16.84 23.59
CA MET A 205 -6.27 15.44 23.84
C MET A 205 -5.17 14.42 23.54
N LEU A 206 -4.27 14.73 22.59
CA LEU A 206 -3.19 13.85 22.17
C LEU A 206 -1.89 14.09 22.96
N ASN A 207 -1.88 15.04 23.90
CA ASN A 207 -0.78 15.27 24.83
C ASN A 207 -1.00 14.54 26.18
N HIS A 208 -1.94 13.58 26.24
CA HIS A 208 -2.25 12.81 27.43
C HIS A 208 -2.33 11.31 27.10
N PRO A 209 -1.70 10.42 27.88
CA PRO A 209 -1.59 8.99 27.56
C PRO A 209 -2.95 8.31 27.38
N VAL A 210 -3.92 8.62 28.25
CA VAL A 210 -5.27 8.04 28.15
C VAL A 210 -6.03 8.58 26.93
N GLY A 211 -5.84 9.86 26.59
CA GLY A 211 -6.46 10.46 25.42
C GLY A 211 -5.94 9.85 24.12
N LEU A 212 -4.64 9.54 24.08
CA LEU A 212 -4.00 8.83 22.97
C LEU A 212 -4.55 7.41 22.77
N VAL A 213 -4.71 6.65 23.85
CA VAL A 213 -5.29 5.30 23.77
C VAL A 213 -6.73 5.35 23.25
N LEU A 214 -7.58 6.21 23.83
CA LEU A 214 -8.96 6.36 23.40
C LEU A 214 -9.06 6.78 21.93
N TYR A 215 -8.27 7.77 21.53
CA TYR A 215 -8.23 8.26 20.17
C TYR A 215 -7.91 7.12 19.18
N HIS A 216 -6.93 6.27 19.49
CA HIS A 216 -6.56 5.16 18.60
C HIS A 216 -7.52 3.99 18.61
N VAL A 217 -8.00 3.57 19.77
CA VAL A 217 -8.97 2.48 19.84
C VAL A 217 -10.24 2.88 19.09
N ASN A 218 -10.69 4.13 19.24
CA ASN A 218 -11.84 4.64 18.49
C ASN A 218 -11.60 4.68 16.98
N ALA A 219 -10.41 5.12 16.56
CA ALA A 219 -10.07 5.26 15.15
C ALA A 219 -9.82 3.91 14.44
N LEU A 220 -9.12 2.97 15.07
CA LEU A 220 -8.64 1.74 14.43
C LEU A 220 -9.43 0.49 14.84
N GLY A 221 -10.13 0.52 15.97
CA GLY A 221 -10.87 -0.64 16.48
C GLY A 221 -9.98 -1.77 16.97
N THR A 222 -8.75 -1.45 17.35
CA THR A 222 -7.73 -2.42 17.76
C THR A 222 -7.02 -1.91 19.02
N PRO A 223 -6.53 -2.79 19.89
CA PRO A 223 -5.93 -2.39 21.14
C PRO A 223 -4.61 -1.63 20.94
N ALA A 224 -4.31 -0.72 21.87
CA ALA A 224 -2.94 -0.26 22.05
C ALA A 224 -2.08 -1.46 22.50
N GLY A 225 -0.84 -1.53 22.03
CA GLY A 225 0.08 -2.58 22.46
C GLY A 225 0.41 -2.44 23.95
N GLU A 226 0.68 -1.21 24.37
CA GLU A 226 1.03 -0.82 25.74
C GLU A 226 0.51 0.61 26.01
N MET A 227 0.51 1.03 27.27
CA MET A 227 0.21 2.42 27.63
C MET A 227 1.27 3.37 27.04
N PRO A 228 0.90 4.58 26.56
CA PRO A 228 1.86 5.52 26.04
C PRO A 228 2.91 5.89 27.07
N VAL A 229 4.17 5.89 26.64
CA VAL A 229 5.32 6.27 27.48
C VAL A 229 5.80 7.64 27.04
N ARG A 230 6.14 8.49 28.00
CA ARG A 230 6.80 9.77 27.71
C ARG A 230 8.29 9.50 27.53
N GLU A 231 8.81 9.84 26.37
CA GLU A 231 10.24 9.75 26.03
C GLU A 231 10.79 11.15 25.78
N GLU A 232 12.07 11.34 26.05
CA GLU A 232 12.78 12.60 25.81
C GLU A 232 14.10 12.28 25.10
N ASP A 233 14.39 13.02 24.02
CA ASP A 233 15.65 12.84 23.29
C ASP A 233 16.81 13.63 23.92
N GLU A 234 18.02 13.44 23.40
CA GLU A 234 19.23 14.12 23.88
C GLU A 234 19.16 15.66 23.76
N ALA A 235 18.27 16.18 22.90
CA ALA A 235 18.04 17.60 22.72
C ALA A 235 16.93 18.15 23.63
N GLY A 236 16.38 17.32 24.53
CA GLY A 236 15.29 17.70 25.43
C GLY A 236 13.92 17.76 24.76
N VAL A 237 13.78 17.22 23.54
CA VAL A 237 12.48 17.15 22.86
C VAL A 237 11.72 15.95 23.41
N ALA A 238 10.61 16.24 24.08
CA ALA A 238 9.74 15.23 24.64
C ALA A 238 8.62 14.80 23.68
N ALA A 239 8.25 13.54 23.76
CA ALA A 239 7.15 12.96 23.00
C ALA A 239 6.40 11.90 23.81
N TRP A 240 5.10 11.79 23.57
CA TRP A 240 4.34 10.61 23.96
C TRP A 240 4.43 9.55 22.88
N THR A 241 4.93 8.37 23.24
CA THR A 241 5.16 7.26 22.34
C THR A 241 4.08 6.21 22.53
N LEU A 242 3.28 6.00 21.49
CA LEU A 242 2.22 5.01 21.48
C LEU A 242 2.54 3.89 20.50
N ARG A 243 2.63 2.67 21.01
CA ARG A 243 2.62 1.44 20.22
C ARG A 243 1.18 1.01 20.00
N ARG A 244 0.76 0.90 18.74
CA ARG A 244 -0.64 0.59 18.37
C ARG A 244 -0.72 -0.62 17.48
N SER A 245 -1.71 -1.47 17.69
CA SER A 245 -2.07 -2.48 16.70
C SER A 245 -3.08 -1.90 15.69
N HIS A 246 -3.10 -2.42 14.47
CA HIS A 246 -4.08 -2.11 13.42
C HIS A 246 -3.94 -3.13 12.28
N TYR A 247 -4.89 -3.15 11.36
CA TYR A 247 -4.68 -3.86 10.10
C TYR A 247 -3.86 -3.00 9.15
N LEU A 248 -2.70 -3.48 8.72
CA LEU A 248 -1.91 -2.87 7.68
C LEU A 248 -2.30 -3.49 6.35
N TYR A 249 -2.92 -2.70 5.47
CA TYR A 249 -3.12 -3.05 4.08
C TYR A 249 -1.78 -2.94 3.35
N ILE A 250 -1.44 -3.95 2.58
CA ILE A 250 -0.26 -4.00 1.70
C ILE A 250 -0.75 -4.43 0.33
N ALA A 251 -0.47 -3.61 -0.68
CA ALA A 251 -0.74 -3.92 -2.07
C ALA A 251 0.50 -3.73 -2.94
N HIS A 252 0.68 -4.66 -3.87
CA HIS A 252 1.69 -4.54 -4.91
C HIS A 252 1.01 -4.13 -6.20
N CYS A 253 1.45 -3.00 -6.76
CA CYS A 253 0.87 -2.43 -7.98
C CYS A 253 1.97 -1.89 -8.90
N PRO A 254 1.88 -2.09 -10.21
CA PRO A 254 2.80 -1.49 -11.15
C PRO A 254 2.72 0.04 -11.14
N LEU A 255 3.86 0.70 -11.36
CA LEU A 255 4.00 2.15 -11.30
C LEU A 255 2.96 2.89 -12.14
N ARG A 256 2.61 2.35 -13.32
CA ARG A 256 1.59 2.94 -14.22
C ARG A 256 0.21 3.09 -13.59
N ASP A 257 -0.17 2.18 -12.69
CA ASP A 257 -1.50 2.16 -12.08
C ASP A 257 -1.50 2.68 -10.63
N ALA A 258 -0.33 2.97 -10.06
CA ALA A 258 -0.20 3.38 -8.66
C ALA A 258 -1.02 4.65 -8.33
N ALA A 259 -0.99 5.67 -9.19
CA ALA A 259 -1.76 6.89 -8.96
C ALA A 259 -3.28 6.64 -8.99
N ARG A 260 -3.74 5.78 -9.90
CA ARG A 260 -5.16 5.42 -10.04
C ARG A 260 -5.63 4.61 -8.84
N LEU A 261 -4.83 3.65 -8.37
CA LEU A 261 -5.13 2.89 -7.17
C LEU A 261 -5.25 3.80 -5.94
N VAL A 262 -4.31 4.74 -5.77
CA VAL A 262 -4.36 5.74 -4.69
C VAL A 262 -5.61 6.61 -4.80
N GLU A 263 -5.99 7.06 -6.00
CA GLU A 263 -7.22 7.81 -6.23
C GLU A 263 -8.48 7.04 -5.82
N ARG A 264 -8.56 5.74 -6.13
CA ARG A 264 -9.70 4.90 -5.72
C ARG A 264 -9.75 4.67 -4.21
N LEU A 265 -8.61 4.42 -3.59
CA LEU A 265 -8.51 4.28 -2.13
C LEU A 265 -8.87 5.59 -1.42
N ALA A 266 -8.43 6.74 -1.94
CA ALA A 266 -8.81 8.04 -1.42
C ALA A 266 -10.30 8.32 -1.60
N GLY A 267 -10.85 8.06 -2.79
CA GLY A 267 -12.28 8.21 -3.08
C GLY A 267 -13.18 7.32 -2.20
N ALA A 268 -12.69 6.15 -1.80
CA ALA A 268 -13.34 5.26 -0.84
C ALA A 268 -13.04 5.60 0.63
N GLY A 269 -12.32 6.69 0.89
CA GLY A 269 -12.03 7.20 2.23
C GLY A 269 -11.07 6.34 3.06
N PHE A 270 -10.12 5.66 2.40
CA PHE A 270 -9.01 4.94 3.05
C PHE A 270 -7.72 5.77 3.11
N ILE A 271 -7.55 6.71 2.19
CA ILE A 271 -6.43 7.67 2.17
C ILE A 271 -7.01 9.06 2.32
N GLY A 272 -6.56 9.77 3.35
CA GLY A 272 -6.99 11.14 3.63
C GLY A 272 -6.35 12.18 2.73
N VAL A 273 -6.71 13.44 2.96
CA VAL A 273 -6.08 14.59 2.29
C VAL A 273 -4.82 15.02 3.04
N ALA A 274 -3.81 15.50 2.30
CA ALA A 274 -2.60 16.06 2.91
C ALA A 274 -2.97 17.23 3.81
N ARG A 275 -2.44 17.26 5.04
CA ARG A 275 -2.75 18.28 6.06
C ARG A 275 -4.25 18.39 6.35
N GLY A 276 -4.95 17.25 6.30
CA GLY A 276 -6.35 17.18 6.67
C GLY A 276 -6.57 17.33 8.17
N ARG A 277 -7.82 17.16 8.58
CA ARG A 277 -8.23 17.21 9.98
C ARG A 277 -7.65 16.04 10.78
N GLU A 278 -7.68 16.17 12.10
CA GLU A 278 -7.39 15.05 12.99
C GLU A 278 -8.40 13.91 12.83
N GLY A 279 -7.97 12.68 13.09
CA GLY A 279 -8.77 11.48 12.95
C GLY A 279 -8.60 10.76 11.62
N TYR A 280 -9.02 9.50 11.57
CA TYR A 280 -8.93 8.68 10.37
C TYR A 280 -9.83 9.22 9.23
N PRO A 281 -9.39 9.25 7.96
CA PRO A 281 -8.06 8.86 7.44
C PRO A 281 -7.06 10.02 7.30
N ASP A 282 -7.44 11.22 7.73
CA ASP A 282 -6.74 12.49 7.47
C ASP A 282 -5.57 12.76 8.44
N GLY A 283 -5.65 12.23 9.66
CA GLY A 283 -4.62 12.38 10.68
C GLY A 283 -3.28 11.85 10.19
N ALA A 284 -2.20 12.57 10.48
CA ALA A 284 -0.86 12.30 9.95
C ALA A 284 -0.35 10.87 10.22
N GLU A 285 -0.72 10.30 11.36
CA GLU A 285 -0.40 8.93 11.73
C GLU A 285 -1.13 7.88 10.89
N PHE A 286 -2.24 8.22 10.25
CA PHE A 286 -2.96 7.33 9.33
C PHE A 286 -2.44 7.42 7.89
N GLY A 287 -1.36 8.18 7.67
CA GLY A 287 -0.77 8.35 6.36
C GLY A 287 -0.33 7.02 5.73
N ALA A 288 -0.61 6.89 4.45
CA ALA A 288 -0.14 5.78 3.62
C ALA A 288 1.34 5.94 3.28
N ALA A 289 1.98 4.87 2.84
CA ALA A 289 3.35 4.83 2.34
C ALA A 289 3.38 4.12 0.99
N LEU A 290 3.95 4.77 -0.03
CA LEU A 290 4.23 4.17 -1.33
C LEU A 290 5.75 4.05 -1.50
N MET A 291 6.24 2.85 -1.78
CA MET A 291 7.67 2.56 -1.81
C MET A 291 8.02 1.61 -2.97
N PRO A 292 9.31 1.55 -3.37
CA PRO A 292 9.78 0.48 -4.25
C PRO A 292 9.41 -0.89 -3.68
N PHE A 293 9.04 -1.83 -4.56
CA PHE A 293 8.72 -3.18 -4.11
C PHE A 293 9.93 -3.85 -3.45
N GLY A 294 9.68 -4.64 -2.41
CA GLY A 294 10.72 -5.33 -1.66
C GLY A 294 11.24 -4.52 -0.47
N TYR A 295 11.04 -3.20 -0.48
CA TYR A 295 11.40 -2.32 0.64
C TYR A 295 10.72 -2.76 1.93
N GLU A 296 9.47 -3.21 1.84
CA GLU A 296 8.70 -3.73 2.96
C GLU A 296 9.27 -5.01 3.59
N TYR A 297 10.08 -5.79 2.88
CA TYR A 297 10.67 -7.04 3.37
C TYR A 297 12.14 -6.89 3.80
N VAL A 298 12.87 -5.95 3.18
CA VAL A 298 14.31 -5.78 3.42
C VAL A 298 14.58 -4.79 4.55
N VAL A 299 13.73 -3.77 4.70
CA VAL A 299 13.94 -2.71 5.68
C VAL A 299 13.29 -3.07 7.01
N LYS A 300 14.13 -3.21 8.04
CA LYS A 300 13.66 -3.48 9.41
C LYS A 300 12.76 -2.38 9.95
N ASN A 301 13.05 -1.12 9.60
CA ASN A 301 12.39 0.04 10.17
C ASN A 301 12.09 1.09 9.11
N VAL A 302 10.81 1.38 8.88
CA VAL A 302 10.35 2.46 8.01
C VAL A 302 9.78 3.57 8.89
N TYR A 303 10.25 4.80 8.73
CA TYR A 303 9.70 5.93 9.48
C TYR A 303 9.70 7.22 8.69
N TRP A 304 8.81 8.12 9.08
CA TRP A 304 8.75 9.48 8.56
C TRP A 304 8.11 10.41 9.58
N PHE A 305 8.37 11.70 9.40
CA PHE A 305 7.62 12.75 10.06
C PHE A 305 6.49 13.23 9.16
N ASP A 306 5.42 13.71 9.77
CA ASP A 306 4.44 14.54 9.06
C ASP A 306 5.07 15.87 8.61
N ALA A 307 4.43 16.55 7.67
CA ALA A 307 4.97 17.77 7.07
C ALA A 307 5.26 18.88 8.11
N GLU A 308 4.47 18.93 9.19
CA GLU A 308 4.59 19.90 10.27
C GLU A 308 5.53 19.43 11.40
N ARG A 309 6.08 18.21 11.29
CA ARG A 309 6.93 17.57 12.29
C ARG A 309 6.29 17.63 13.69
N ARG A 310 5.00 17.30 13.77
CA ARG A 310 4.24 17.10 15.01
C ARG A 310 4.29 15.64 15.45
N ARG A 311 4.42 14.72 14.50
CA ARG A 311 4.39 13.27 14.73
C ARG A 311 5.47 12.56 13.92
N ARG A 312 6.09 11.56 14.54
CA ARG A 312 6.88 10.55 13.81
C ARG A 312 6.08 9.26 13.77
N VAL A 313 5.89 8.72 12.58
CA VAL A 313 5.29 7.40 12.37
C VAL A 313 6.39 6.42 12.08
N PHE A 314 6.33 5.25 12.70
CA PHE A 314 7.35 4.22 12.64
C PHE A 314 6.69 2.85 12.48
N TYR A 315 7.11 2.10 11.47
CA TYR A 315 6.68 0.74 11.18
C TYR A 315 7.90 -0.20 11.29
N PRO A 316 7.98 -1.03 12.34
CA PRO A 316 8.94 -2.13 12.39
C PRO A 316 8.45 -3.27 11.50
N ASP A 317 9.34 -3.90 10.73
CA ASP A 317 9.05 -5.11 9.93
C ASP A 317 7.75 -5.02 9.11
N LEU A 318 7.65 -3.96 8.30
CA LEU A 318 6.44 -3.54 7.58
C LEU A 318 5.75 -4.71 6.86
N GLY A 319 6.51 -5.49 6.10
CA GLY A 319 6.09 -6.72 5.43
C GLY A 319 6.76 -7.96 6.01
N ASP A 320 6.12 -9.12 5.82
CA ASP A 320 6.69 -10.43 6.16
C ASP A 320 6.51 -11.36 4.95
N SER A 321 7.62 -11.87 4.42
CA SER A 321 7.60 -12.76 3.25
C SER A 321 6.92 -14.10 3.57
N ALA A 322 6.94 -14.55 4.82
CA ALA A 322 6.20 -15.74 5.25
C ALA A 322 4.69 -15.50 5.23
N ASP A 323 4.23 -14.34 5.70
CA ASP A 323 2.81 -13.95 5.61
C ASP A 323 2.37 -13.91 4.13
N ARG A 324 3.18 -13.31 3.23
CA ARG A 324 2.89 -13.32 1.79
C ARG A 324 2.77 -14.74 1.23
N ASN A 325 3.72 -15.62 1.56
CA ASN A 325 3.72 -16.99 1.06
C ASN A 325 2.53 -17.81 1.61
N ALA A 326 2.05 -17.48 2.82
CA ALA A 326 0.88 -18.12 3.42
C ALA A 326 -0.45 -17.75 2.73
N LEU A 327 -0.51 -16.67 1.95
CA LEU A 327 -1.73 -16.26 1.23
C LEU A 327 -2.23 -17.31 0.22
N GLY A 328 -1.35 -18.20 -0.25
CA GLY A 328 -1.73 -19.29 -1.18
C GLY A 328 -2.55 -20.41 -0.54
N ALA A 329 -2.61 -20.50 0.79
CA ALA A 329 -3.20 -21.64 1.51
C ALA A 329 -4.67 -21.43 1.95
N HIS A 330 -5.21 -20.21 1.84
CA HIS A 330 -6.55 -19.88 2.35
C HIS A 330 -7.38 -19.20 1.26
N SER A 331 -8.32 -19.93 0.65
CA SER A 331 -9.16 -19.42 -0.43
C SER A 331 -10.65 -19.45 -0.08
N GLY A 332 -11.39 -18.47 -0.57
CA GLY A 332 -12.86 -18.43 -0.55
C GLY A 332 -13.45 -17.16 0.07
N ASP A 333 -14.28 -16.45 -0.71
CA ASP A 333 -14.98 -15.23 -0.30
C ASP A 333 -15.72 -15.39 1.03
N ILE A 334 -16.41 -16.51 1.23
CA ILE A 334 -17.22 -16.76 2.43
C ILE A 334 -16.33 -16.84 3.68
N TRP A 335 -15.21 -17.55 3.58
CA TRP A 335 -14.26 -17.71 4.67
C TRP A 335 -13.62 -16.37 5.04
N ILE A 336 -13.13 -15.62 4.04
CA ILE A 336 -12.50 -14.30 4.25
C ILE A 336 -13.49 -13.33 4.90
N LYS A 337 -14.74 -13.29 4.39
CA LYS A 337 -15.80 -12.48 4.99
C LYS A 337 -16.12 -12.88 6.42
N SER A 338 -16.02 -14.16 6.78
CA SER A 338 -16.19 -14.61 8.17
C SER A 338 -15.09 -14.04 9.06
N LEU A 339 -13.82 -14.18 8.66
CA LEU A 339 -12.68 -13.63 9.41
C LEU A 339 -12.81 -12.10 9.58
N ILE A 340 -13.21 -11.39 8.53
CA ILE A 340 -13.45 -9.95 8.61
C ILE A 340 -14.54 -9.62 9.64
N ARG A 341 -15.66 -10.35 9.64
CA ARG A 341 -16.74 -10.13 10.63
C ARG A 341 -16.28 -10.40 12.05
N ASP A 342 -15.43 -11.39 12.26
CA ASP A 342 -14.88 -11.67 13.59
C ASP A 342 -13.96 -10.52 14.06
N ALA A 343 -13.13 -9.98 13.17
CA ALA A 343 -12.34 -8.79 13.46
C ALA A 343 -13.21 -7.56 13.79
N GLN A 344 -14.32 -7.37 13.06
CA GLN A 344 -15.26 -6.26 13.30
C GLN A 344 -15.96 -6.38 14.66
N LYS A 345 -16.43 -7.58 15.03
CA LYS A 345 -17.03 -7.83 16.35
C LYS A 345 -16.04 -7.57 17.49
N LEU A 346 -14.81 -8.05 17.35
CA LEU A 346 -13.75 -7.77 18.33
C LEU A 346 -13.49 -6.28 18.45
N SER A 347 -13.44 -5.56 17.33
CA SER A 347 -13.29 -4.10 17.33
C SER A 347 -14.41 -3.39 18.09
N GLU A 348 -15.67 -3.75 17.84
CA GLU A 348 -16.82 -3.18 18.55
C GLU A 348 -16.73 -3.43 20.06
N GLN A 349 -16.38 -4.66 20.46
CA GLN A 349 -16.19 -5.02 21.86
C GLN A 349 -15.06 -4.19 22.50
N PHE A 350 -13.89 -4.09 21.85
CA PHE A 350 -12.76 -3.34 22.37
C PHE A 350 -13.07 -1.84 22.52
N LYS A 351 -13.77 -1.24 21.55
CA LYS A 351 -14.21 0.16 21.66
C LYS A 351 -15.13 0.35 22.87
N ALA A 352 -16.12 -0.53 23.04
CA ALA A 352 -17.05 -0.47 24.15
C ALA A 352 -16.38 -0.65 25.52
N ASP A 353 -15.49 -1.64 25.65
CA ASP A 353 -14.80 -1.94 26.90
C ASP A 353 -13.81 -0.82 27.28
N THR A 354 -13.11 -0.24 26.29
CA THR A 354 -12.21 0.89 26.51
C THR A 354 -12.97 2.14 26.95
N ALA A 355 -14.10 2.44 26.30
CA ALA A 355 -14.96 3.57 26.69
C ALA A 355 -15.54 3.39 28.10
N ARG A 356 -15.97 2.17 28.46
CA ARG A 356 -16.45 1.84 29.80
C ARG A 356 -15.36 2.01 30.85
N SER A 357 -14.18 1.44 30.61
CA SER A 357 -13.03 1.52 31.51
C SER A 357 -12.61 2.97 31.76
N PHE A 358 -12.67 3.81 30.73
CA PHE A 358 -12.41 5.24 30.86
C PHE A 358 -13.48 5.95 31.70
N ALA A 359 -14.76 5.69 31.45
CA ALA A 359 -15.86 6.30 32.21
C ALA A 359 -15.81 5.90 33.69
N GLU A 360 -15.53 4.63 33.99
CA GLU A 360 -15.37 4.11 35.36
C GLU A 360 -14.15 4.73 36.05
N GLY A 361 -13.02 4.85 35.36
CA GLY A 361 -11.82 5.51 35.88
C GLY A 361 -12.05 7.00 36.19
N MET A 362 -12.86 7.70 35.39
CA MET A 362 -13.23 9.09 35.65
C MET A 362 -14.20 9.22 36.84
N ALA A 363 -15.16 8.30 36.99
CA ALA A 363 -16.12 8.30 38.10
C ALA A 363 -15.47 7.91 39.46
N GLY A 364 -14.41 7.10 39.43
CA GLY A 364 -13.61 6.73 40.59
C GLY A 364 -12.70 7.84 41.14
N ASN A 365 -12.37 8.85 40.32
CA ASN A 365 -11.50 9.97 40.68
C ASN A 365 -12.24 11.22 41.20
N ILE A 366 -13.56 11.15 41.41
CA ILE A 366 -14.30 12.22 42.10
C ILE A 366 -14.08 12.02 43.61
N PRO A 367 -13.38 12.94 44.31
CA PRO A 367 -13.23 12.86 45.77
C PRO A 367 -14.61 12.77 46.42
N ALA A 368 -14.75 11.98 47.48
CA ALA A 368 -16.01 11.79 48.19
C ALA A 368 -16.68 13.12 48.64
N GLU A 369 -15.92 14.21 48.71
CA GLU A 369 -16.37 15.56 49.07
C GLU A 369 -17.12 16.31 47.95
N GLN A 370 -17.15 15.81 46.71
CA GLN A 370 -17.88 16.42 45.59
C GLN A 370 -19.09 15.60 45.12
N ARG A 371 -19.47 14.55 45.86
CA ARG A 371 -20.70 13.80 45.63
C ARG A 371 -21.83 14.35 46.51
N HIS A 372 -22.28 15.57 46.23
CA HIS A 372 -23.48 16.17 46.83
C HIS A 372 -24.31 16.92 45.81
#